data_AF-A0A6P1ZZH1-F1
#
_entry.id   AF-A0A6P1ZZH1-F1
#
_cell.length_a   1.000
_cell.length_b   1.000
_cell.length_c   1.000
_cell.angle_alpha   90.00
_cell.angle_beta   90.00
_cell.angle_gamma   90.00
#
_symmetry.space_group_name_H-M   'P 1'
#
loop_
_entity.id
_entity.type
_entity.pdbx_description
1 polymer ?
#
loop_
_entity_poly.entity_id
_entity_poly.type
_entity_poly.pdbx_seq_one_letter_code
_entity_poly.pdbx_strand_id
1 'polypeptide(L)'
;MKNLLVNLTQPKILLAILGVVTSIAGFQIWQHNKKEYEKQVVKQIEGCRGATKSAYQYIQSSKTLSSVYHAKRLDIDISTLFLEKPGVTSPFKPDKNYLLIYTTPSAVIPDQPRYDGQIFNQLSRVEKSPIPIIVTIKSIDAGKAVVNSVCSPKPFTVSTENLYEPQQKSDFVIPTSPFSMF
;
A
#
# COMPACT_ATOMS: atom_id res chain seq x y z
N MET A 1 -39.04 60.75 23.53
CA MET A 1 -38.86 59.48 22.78
C MET A 1 -37.53 59.50 22.03
N LYS A 2 -36.39 59.26 22.69
CA LYS A 2 -35.06 59.26 22.03
C LYS A 2 -34.23 57.99 22.22
N ASN A 3 -34.71 56.99 22.96
CA ASN A 3 -33.87 55.85 23.37
C ASN A 3 -34.18 54.53 22.63
N LEU A 4 -35.10 54.50 21.67
CA LEU A 4 -35.53 53.24 21.03
C LEU A 4 -34.67 52.87 19.79
N LEU A 5 -33.97 53.83 19.20
CA LEU A 5 -33.08 53.62 18.05
C LEU A 5 -31.70 53.06 18.42
N VAL A 6 -31.25 53.25 19.66
CA VAL A 6 -29.93 52.78 20.13
C VAL A 6 -29.93 51.28 20.47
N ASN A 7 -31.08 50.71 20.84
CA ASN A 7 -31.19 49.30 21.23
C ASN A 7 -31.31 48.31 20.05
N LEU A 8 -31.58 48.78 18.82
CA LEU A 8 -31.73 47.93 17.63
C LEU A 8 -30.47 47.88 16.74
N THR A 9 -29.58 48.87 16.85
CA THR A 9 -28.32 48.96 16.09
C THR A 9 -27.20 48.16 16.75
N GLN A 10 -27.12 48.17 18.08
CA GLN A 10 -26.13 47.40 18.84
C GLN A 10 -26.17 45.87 18.58
N PRO A 11 -27.31 45.17 18.58
CA PRO A 11 -27.32 43.72 18.33
C PRO A 11 -26.94 43.37 16.89
N LYS A 12 -27.27 44.22 15.91
CA LYS A 12 -26.90 44.01 14.49
C LYS A 12 -25.40 44.16 14.26
N ILE A 13 -24.78 45.16 14.88
CA ILE A 13 -23.33 45.37 14.83
C ILE A 13 -22.62 44.21 15.56
N LEU A 14 -23.14 43.78 16.72
CA LEU A 14 -22.59 42.64 17.47
C LEU A 14 -22.66 41.34 16.65
N LEU A 15 -23.79 41.07 15.99
CA LEU A 15 -23.97 39.91 15.10
C LEU A 15 -23.04 39.96 13.89
N ALA A 16 -22.84 41.14 13.29
CA ALA A 16 -21.90 41.30 12.18
C ALA A 16 -20.45 41.02 12.61
N ILE A 17 -20.04 41.53 13.77
CA ILE A 17 -18.71 41.24 14.34
C ILE A 17 -18.59 39.75 14.67
N LEU A 18 -19.62 39.14 15.29
CA LEU A 18 -19.64 37.72 15.58
C LEU A 18 -19.48 36.88 14.32
N GLY A 19 -20.20 37.23 13.24
CA GLY A 19 -20.12 36.56 11.95
C GLY A 19 -18.73 36.65 11.31
N VAL A 20 -18.07 37.80 11.41
CA VAL A 20 -16.68 37.98 10.95
C VAL A 20 -15.73 37.12 11.78
N VAL A 21 -15.85 37.15 13.11
CA VAL A 21 -14.98 36.37 14.01
C VAL A 21 -15.17 34.87 13.80
N THR A 22 -16.41 34.38 13.68
CA THR A 22 -16.67 32.95 13.43
C THR A 22 -16.17 32.51 12.06
N SER A 23 -16.24 33.38 11.05
CA SER A 23 -15.72 33.08 9.71
C SER A 23 -14.20 32.99 9.70
N ILE A 24 -13.51 33.89 10.40
CA ILE A 24 -12.05 33.87 10.56
C ILE A 24 -11.61 32.61 11.32
N ALA A 25 -12.26 32.32 12.45
CA ALA A 25 -11.96 31.12 13.25
C ALA A 25 -12.19 29.84 12.43
N GLY A 26 -13.31 29.77 11.69
CA GLY A 26 -13.61 28.65 10.79
C GLY A 26 -12.56 28.49 9.69
N PHE A 27 -12.10 29.59 9.09
CA PHE A 27 -11.05 29.56 8.06
C PHE A 27 -9.70 29.11 8.63
N GLN A 28 -9.33 29.55 9.83
CA GLN A 28 -8.11 29.10 10.51
C GLN A 28 -8.14 27.60 10.83
N ILE A 29 -9.27 27.10 11.34
CA ILE A 29 -9.47 25.66 11.60
C ILE A 29 -9.38 24.87 10.29
N TRP A 30 -10.03 25.35 9.23
CA TRP A 30 -9.95 24.71 7.91
C TRP A 30 -8.53 24.66 7.37
N GLN A 31 -7.76 25.75 7.46
CA GLN A 31 -6.36 25.79 7.06
C GLN A 31 -5.51 24.81 7.88
N HIS A 32 -5.74 24.74 9.19
CA HIS A 32 -5.04 23.80 10.05
C HIS A 32 -5.32 22.34 9.65
N ASN A 33 -6.59 21.99 9.48
CA ASN A 33 -7.01 20.65 9.05
C ASN A 33 -6.46 20.29 7.66
N LYS A 34 -6.43 21.26 6.73
CA LYS A 34 -5.85 21.08 5.41
C LYS A 34 -4.35 20.75 5.50
N LYS A 35 -3.59 21.48 6.32
CA LYS A 35 -2.15 21.24 6.50
C LYS A 35 -1.85 19.88 7.13
N GLU A 36 -2.64 19.46 8.12
CA GLU A 36 -2.49 18.12 8.72
C GLU A 36 -2.85 17.01 7.74
N TYR A 37 -3.91 17.20 6.94
CA TYR A 37 -4.25 16.27 5.87
C TYR A 37 -3.11 16.13 4.86
N GLU A 38 -2.55 17.24 4.37
CA GLU A 38 -1.42 17.23 3.42
C GLU A 38 -0.20 16.48 3.98
N LYS A 39 0.14 16.69 5.26
CA LYS A 39 1.22 15.93 5.93
C LYS A 39 0.95 14.44 5.96
N GLN A 40 -0.29 14.03 6.27
CA GLN A 40 -0.66 12.61 6.29
C GLN A 40 -0.56 12.00 4.90
N VAL A 41 -1.01 12.71 3.85
CA VAL A 41 -0.90 12.24 2.47
C VAL A 41 0.55 12.03 2.06
N VAL A 42 1.42 12.99 2.35
CA VAL A 42 2.87 12.87 2.05
C VAL A 42 3.46 11.65 2.75
N LYS A 43 3.16 11.47 4.05
CA LYS A 43 3.64 10.30 4.81
C LYS A 43 3.17 8.98 4.20
N GLN A 44 1.93 8.89 3.72
CA GLN A 44 1.42 7.69 3.07
C GLN A 44 2.09 7.44 1.72
N ILE A 45 2.33 8.49 0.92
CA ILE A 45 3.05 8.38 -0.35
C ILE A 45 4.47 7.86 -0.11
N GLU A 46 5.18 8.41 0.86
CA GLU A 46 6.54 7.98 1.22
C GLU A 46 6.55 6.55 1.75
N GLY A 47 5.60 6.20 2.62
CA GLY A 47 5.45 4.84 3.13
C GLY A 47 5.20 3.82 2.02
N CYS A 48 4.31 4.14 1.08
CA CYS A 48 4.05 3.27 -0.07
C CYS A 48 5.26 3.16 -1.01
N ARG A 49 5.97 4.27 -1.26
CA ARG A 49 7.23 4.27 -2.03
C ARG A 49 8.33 3.46 -1.35
N GLY A 50 8.39 3.50 -0.01
CA GLY A 50 9.27 2.67 0.79
C GLY A 50 8.95 1.18 0.63
N ALA A 51 7.66 0.83 0.76
CA ALA A 51 7.21 -0.56 0.62
C ALA A 51 7.48 -1.15 -0.77
N THR A 52 7.23 -0.40 -1.85
CA THR A 52 7.57 -0.83 -3.22
C THR A 52 9.08 -0.98 -3.41
N LYS A 53 9.87 -0.02 -2.93
CA LYS A 53 11.34 -0.09 -3.00
C LYS A 53 11.87 -1.31 -2.27
N SER A 54 11.39 -1.59 -1.06
CA SER A 54 11.79 -2.78 -0.31
C SER A 54 11.37 -4.07 -1.00
N ALA A 55 10.17 -4.13 -1.60
CA ALA A 55 9.75 -5.28 -2.40
C ALA A 55 10.73 -5.55 -3.55
N TYR A 56 11.13 -4.52 -4.30
CA TYR A 56 12.14 -4.64 -5.35
C TYR A 56 13.50 -5.11 -4.82
N GLN A 57 13.93 -4.64 -3.66
CA GLN A 57 15.19 -5.08 -3.06
C GLN A 57 15.18 -6.57 -2.75
N TYR A 58 14.08 -7.09 -2.17
CA TYR A 58 13.95 -8.53 -1.95
C TYR A 58 13.99 -9.33 -3.26
N ILE A 59 13.27 -8.87 -4.28
CA ILE A 59 13.25 -9.49 -5.61
C ILE A 59 14.65 -9.50 -6.23
N GLN A 60 15.39 -8.39 -6.16
CA GLN A 60 16.74 -8.31 -6.70
C GLN A 60 17.75 -9.16 -5.94
N SER A 61 17.55 -9.35 -4.63
CA SER A 61 18.42 -10.21 -3.80
C SER A 61 18.17 -11.70 -3.97
N SER A 62 17.06 -12.09 -4.60
CA SER A 62 16.60 -13.47 -4.71
C SER A 62 16.52 -13.90 -6.18
N LYS A 63 17.28 -14.92 -6.57
CA LYS A 63 17.26 -15.44 -7.94
C LYS A 63 15.87 -15.97 -8.29
N THR A 64 15.27 -16.73 -7.38
CA THR A 64 13.94 -17.32 -7.57
C THR A 64 12.83 -16.27 -7.64
N LEU A 65 12.81 -15.26 -6.76
CA LEU A 65 11.82 -14.19 -6.83
C LEU A 65 12.00 -13.31 -8.08
N SER A 66 13.26 -13.07 -8.50
CA SER A 66 13.55 -12.38 -9.76
C SER A 66 12.99 -13.14 -10.96
N SER A 67 13.18 -14.47 -11.01
CA SER A 67 12.60 -15.32 -12.04
C SER A 67 11.07 -15.26 -12.06
N VAL A 68 10.42 -15.27 -10.90
CA VAL A 68 8.96 -15.12 -10.81
C VAL A 68 8.50 -13.75 -11.32
N TYR A 69 9.13 -12.67 -10.86
CA TYR A 69 8.77 -11.32 -11.27
C TYR A 69 8.92 -11.09 -12.78
N HIS A 70 9.91 -11.74 -13.39
CA HIS A 70 10.18 -11.64 -14.82
C HIS A 70 9.60 -12.79 -15.65
N ALA A 71 8.88 -13.74 -15.04
CA ALA A 71 8.46 -14.99 -15.68
C ALA A 71 7.74 -14.77 -17.00
N LYS A 72 6.76 -13.86 -17.01
CA LYS A 72 5.99 -13.53 -18.21
C LYS A 72 6.81 -12.86 -19.32
N ARG A 73 7.88 -12.14 -18.97
CA ARG A 73 8.76 -11.47 -19.95
C ARG A 73 9.79 -12.42 -20.54
N LEU A 74 10.20 -13.42 -19.77
CA LEU A 74 11.30 -14.33 -20.08
C LEU A 74 10.83 -15.74 -20.44
N ASP A 75 9.52 -15.97 -20.53
CA ASP A 75 8.88 -17.27 -20.77
C ASP A 75 9.40 -18.37 -19.83
N ILE A 76 9.59 -18.02 -18.55
CA ILE A 76 10.13 -18.93 -17.54
C ILE A 76 8.98 -19.77 -16.97
N ASP A 77 9.14 -21.09 -17.04
CA ASP A 77 8.27 -22.01 -16.34
C ASP A 77 8.55 -21.98 -14.82
N ILE A 78 7.72 -21.22 -14.10
CA ILE A 78 7.78 -21.09 -12.64
C ILE A 78 7.37 -22.36 -11.89
N SER A 79 6.76 -23.35 -12.55
CA SER A 79 6.32 -24.59 -11.88
C SER A 79 7.49 -25.42 -11.36
N THR A 80 8.67 -25.26 -11.96
CA THR A 80 9.92 -25.91 -11.56
C THR A 80 10.61 -25.23 -10.37
N LEU A 81 10.20 -24.02 -10.00
CA LEU A 81 10.79 -23.26 -8.89
C LEU A 81 10.12 -23.68 -7.58
N PHE A 82 10.92 -24.16 -6.63
CA PHE A 82 10.47 -24.43 -5.26
C PHE A 82 10.29 -23.11 -4.49
N LEU A 83 9.11 -22.50 -4.67
CA LEU A 83 8.76 -21.19 -4.12
C LEU A 83 8.07 -21.35 -2.77
N GLU A 84 8.56 -20.62 -1.76
CA GLU A 84 7.95 -20.50 -0.43
C GLU A 84 6.79 -19.49 -0.52
N LYS A 85 5.57 -20.02 -0.39
CA LYS A 85 4.29 -19.29 -0.44
C LYS A 85 3.50 -19.57 0.84
N PRO A 86 3.04 -18.53 1.55
CA PRO A 86 2.36 -18.69 2.82
C PRO A 86 1.03 -19.42 2.68
N GLY A 87 0.84 -20.45 3.50
CA GLY A 87 -0.37 -21.27 3.49
C GLY A 87 -0.46 -22.24 2.31
N VAL A 88 0.59 -22.35 1.49
CA VAL A 88 0.67 -23.29 0.36
C VAL A 88 1.86 -24.22 0.51
N THR A 89 3.08 -23.66 0.50
CA THR A 89 4.34 -24.42 0.64
C THR A 89 5.08 -24.09 1.93
N SER A 90 4.72 -22.98 2.60
CA SER A 90 5.25 -22.59 3.90
C SER A 90 4.14 -22.35 4.93
N PRO A 91 4.38 -22.57 6.24
CA PRO A 91 3.41 -22.26 7.27
C PRO A 91 3.06 -20.77 7.27
N PHE A 92 1.77 -20.47 7.28
CA PHE A 92 1.28 -19.10 7.45
C PHE A 92 1.67 -18.55 8.83
N LYS A 93 2.15 -17.31 8.85
CA LYS A 93 2.44 -16.56 10.08
C LYS A 93 1.64 -15.26 10.06
N PRO A 94 0.69 -15.06 10.99
CA PRO A 94 -0.09 -13.83 11.05
C PRO A 94 0.83 -12.63 11.33
N ASP A 95 0.45 -11.48 10.79
CA ASP A 95 1.15 -10.20 10.97
C ASP A 95 2.61 -10.17 10.46
N LYS A 96 3.02 -11.20 9.71
CA LYS A 96 4.30 -11.21 8.98
C LYS A 96 4.16 -10.49 7.63
N ASN A 97 5.26 -9.86 7.20
CA ASN A 97 5.37 -9.24 5.89
C ASN A 97 5.68 -10.27 4.81
N TYR A 98 4.97 -10.14 3.69
CA TYR A 98 5.09 -10.97 2.49
C TYR A 98 5.18 -10.09 1.25
N LEU A 99 5.70 -10.66 0.17
CA LEU A 99 5.75 -10.00 -1.13
C LEU A 99 4.51 -10.37 -1.92
N LEU A 100 3.80 -9.37 -2.41
CA LEU A 100 2.74 -9.53 -3.39
C LEU A 100 3.34 -9.30 -4.79
N ILE A 101 3.42 -10.37 -5.57
CA ILE A 101 3.97 -10.37 -6.92
C ILE A 101 2.95 -11.00 -7.86
N TYR A 102 2.50 -10.24 -8.86
CA TYR A 102 1.62 -10.74 -9.90
C TYR A 102 2.41 -11.09 -11.16
N THR A 103 2.25 -12.31 -11.66
CA THR A 103 2.84 -12.77 -12.93
C THR A 103 1.96 -12.44 -14.14
N THR A 104 0.69 -12.11 -13.90
CA THR A 104 -0.30 -11.71 -14.90
C THR A 104 -0.72 -10.25 -14.71
N PRO A 105 -1.32 -9.61 -15.73
CA PRO A 105 -1.79 -8.24 -15.59
C PRO A 105 -2.85 -8.14 -14.51
N SER A 106 -2.64 -7.27 -13.53
CA SER A 106 -3.55 -7.07 -12.40
C SER A 106 -3.40 -5.67 -11.83
N ALA A 107 -4.47 -5.18 -11.21
CA ALA A 107 -4.35 -4.11 -10.24
C ALA A 107 -3.76 -4.70 -8.94
N VAL A 108 -2.83 -3.98 -8.33
CA VAL A 108 -2.15 -4.42 -7.10
C VAL A 108 -3.03 -4.14 -5.89
N ILE A 109 -3.73 -3.01 -5.90
CA ILE A 109 -4.74 -2.64 -4.90
C ILE A 109 -6.10 -2.48 -5.60
N PRO A 110 -7.22 -2.91 -4.97
CA PRO A 110 -8.54 -2.90 -5.62
C PRO A 110 -9.17 -1.50 -5.71
N ASP A 111 -8.91 -0.64 -4.71
CA ASP A 111 -9.51 0.68 -4.61
C ASP A 111 -8.48 1.75 -4.96
N GLN A 112 -8.90 2.75 -5.74
CA GLN A 112 -8.13 3.98 -5.91
C GLN A 112 -8.32 4.82 -4.65
N PRO A 113 -7.28 4.99 -3.81
CA PRO A 113 -7.43 5.81 -2.61
C PRO A 113 -7.63 7.27 -3.00
N ARG A 114 -8.40 8.02 -2.19
CA ARG A 114 -8.73 9.44 -2.43
C ARG A 114 -7.55 10.41 -2.29
N TYR A 115 -6.32 9.90 -2.31
CA TYR A 115 -5.11 10.69 -2.21
C TYR A 115 -4.60 11.01 -3.62
N ASP A 116 -4.23 12.26 -3.90
CA ASP A 116 -3.72 12.73 -5.19
C ASP A 116 -2.28 12.23 -5.51
N GLY A 117 -1.95 11.00 -5.14
CA GLY A 117 -0.64 10.39 -5.38
C GLY A 117 -0.60 9.56 -6.65
N GLN A 118 0.29 9.90 -7.59
CA GLN A 118 0.51 9.15 -8.83
C GLN A 118 0.78 7.65 -8.59
N ILE A 119 1.49 7.31 -7.50
CA ILE A 119 1.83 5.92 -7.14
C ILE A 119 0.57 5.09 -6.84
N PHE A 120 -0.43 5.67 -6.18
CA PHE A 120 -1.66 4.95 -5.86
C PHE A 120 -2.49 4.70 -7.11
N ASN A 121 -2.55 5.69 -8.00
CA ASN A 121 -3.21 5.56 -9.29
C ASN A 121 -2.56 4.46 -10.15
N GLN A 122 -1.24 4.29 -10.07
CA GLN A 122 -0.54 3.20 -10.75
C GLN A 122 -0.88 1.85 -10.14
N LEU A 123 -0.88 1.74 -8.82
CA LEU A 123 -1.18 0.49 -8.11
C LEU A 123 -2.63 0.03 -8.27
N SER A 124 -3.57 0.96 -8.46
CA SER A 124 -5.00 0.66 -8.63
C SER A 124 -5.41 0.38 -10.08
N ARG A 125 -4.48 0.47 -11.04
CA ARG A 125 -4.73 0.19 -12.46
C ARG A 125 -4.23 -1.19 -12.83
N VAL A 126 -4.93 -1.82 -13.78
CA VAL A 126 -4.46 -3.09 -14.36
C VAL A 126 -3.26 -2.79 -15.25
N GLU A 127 -2.08 -3.17 -14.76
CA GLU A 127 -0.82 -2.99 -15.47
C GLU A 127 -0.33 -4.31 -16.05
N LYS A 128 0.32 -4.28 -17.22
CA LYS A 128 0.89 -5.50 -17.83
C LYS A 128 2.00 -6.11 -16.97
N SER A 129 2.70 -5.26 -16.22
CA SER A 129 3.78 -5.62 -15.30
C SER A 129 3.50 -4.93 -13.96
N PRO A 130 2.65 -5.52 -13.11
CA PRO A 130 2.25 -4.89 -11.86
C PRO A 130 3.45 -4.61 -10.94
N ILE A 131 3.39 -3.49 -10.21
CA ILE A 131 4.44 -3.11 -9.28
C ILE A 131 4.34 -4.02 -8.04
N PRO A 132 5.43 -4.70 -7.64
CA PRO A 132 5.41 -5.52 -6.44
C PRO A 132 5.33 -4.64 -5.19
N ILE A 133 4.61 -5.10 -4.18
CA ILE A 133 4.49 -4.42 -2.89
C ILE A 133 4.68 -5.39 -1.73
N ILE A 134 5.07 -4.83 -0.58
CA ILE A 134 5.00 -5.56 0.69
C ILE A 134 3.57 -5.47 1.24
N VAL A 135 3.06 -6.60 1.68
CA VAL A 135 1.78 -6.73 2.35
C VAL A 135 1.91 -7.53 3.63
N THR A 136 1.00 -7.30 4.57
CA THR A 136 0.92 -8.04 5.83
C THR A 136 -0.34 -8.90 5.79
N ILE A 137 -0.21 -10.21 5.93
CA ILE A 137 -1.37 -11.11 5.90
C ILE A 137 -2.05 -11.11 7.28
N LYS A 138 -3.35 -10.85 7.30
CA LYS A 138 -4.21 -10.93 8.49
C LYS A 138 -4.80 -12.33 8.68
N SER A 139 -5.31 -12.90 7.59
CA SER A 139 -5.94 -14.21 7.61
C SER A 139 -5.80 -14.87 6.25
N ILE A 140 -5.85 -16.19 6.24
CA ILE A 140 -5.91 -17.02 5.03
C ILE A 140 -7.17 -17.88 5.14
N ASP A 141 -7.96 -17.88 4.08
CA ASP A 141 -9.13 -18.74 3.94
C ASP A 141 -9.28 -19.19 2.48
N ALA A 142 -9.49 -20.50 2.26
CA ALA A 142 -9.74 -21.11 0.96
C ALA A 142 -8.82 -20.62 -0.20
N GLY A 143 -7.50 -20.59 0.01
CA GLY A 143 -6.53 -20.17 -1.00
C GLY A 143 -6.49 -18.66 -1.27
N LYS A 144 -7.17 -17.87 -0.44
CA LYS A 144 -7.14 -16.40 -0.47
C LYS A 144 -6.61 -15.86 0.84
N ALA A 145 -5.94 -14.73 0.78
CA ALA A 145 -5.43 -14.02 1.94
C ALA A 145 -6.05 -12.63 2.03
N VAL A 146 -6.49 -12.26 3.23
CA VAL A 146 -6.82 -10.86 3.55
C VAL A 146 -5.53 -10.17 3.97
N VAL A 147 -5.17 -9.11 3.26
CA VAL A 147 -3.89 -8.42 3.44
C VAL A 147 -4.09 -6.94 3.75
N ASN A 148 -3.20 -6.42 4.59
CA ASN A 148 -3.00 -4.99 4.78
C ASN A 148 -1.80 -4.52 3.93
N SER A 149 -1.85 -3.27 3.47
CA SER A 149 -0.69 -2.61 2.87
C SER A 149 -0.65 -1.15 3.27
N VAL A 150 0.54 -0.58 3.42
CA VAL A 150 0.72 0.87 3.57
C VAL A 150 0.25 1.61 2.31
N CYS A 151 0.20 0.93 1.16
CA CYS A 151 -0.29 1.48 -0.09
C CYS A 151 -1.83 1.50 -0.23
N SER A 152 -2.57 0.89 0.71
CA SER A 152 -4.04 0.80 0.65
C SER A 152 -4.68 1.24 1.98
N PRO A 153 -5.72 2.08 1.97
CA PRO A 153 -6.40 2.51 3.19
C PRO A 153 -7.22 1.39 3.84
N LYS A 154 -7.57 0.37 3.07
CA LYS A 154 -8.39 -0.76 3.54
C LYS A 154 -7.67 -2.09 3.28
N PRO A 155 -7.89 -3.09 4.14
CA PRO A 155 -7.48 -4.45 3.83
C PRO A 155 -8.17 -4.92 2.55
N PHE A 156 -7.48 -5.75 1.79
CA PHE A 156 -8.02 -6.32 0.55
C PHE A 156 -7.66 -7.79 0.43
N THR A 157 -8.35 -8.49 -0.46
CA THR A 157 -8.16 -9.92 -0.66
C THR A 157 -7.29 -10.18 -1.87
N VAL A 158 -6.34 -11.10 -1.74
CA VAL A 158 -5.48 -11.56 -2.84
C VAL A 158 -5.41 -13.08 -2.84
N SER A 159 -5.08 -13.68 -3.98
CA SER A 159 -4.79 -15.12 -4.03
C SER A 159 -3.47 -15.43 -3.34
N THR A 160 -3.42 -16.51 -2.54
CA THR A 160 -2.17 -16.93 -1.89
C THR A 160 -1.10 -17.35 -2.90
N GLU A 161 -1.48 -17.65 -4.15
CA GLU A 161 -0.56 -17.99 -5.22
C GLU A 161 0.34 -16.81 -5.64
N ASN A 162 -0.10 -15.57 -5.39
CA ASN A 162 0.64 -14.33 -5.69
C ASN A 162 1.44 -13.82 -4.48
N LEU A 163 1.43 -14.56 -3.37
CA LEU A 163 2.16 -14.21 -2.15
C LEU A 163 3.41 -15.06 -2.01
N TYR A 164 4.52 -14.40 -1.67
CA TYR A 164 5.82 -15.02 -1.56
C TYR A 164 6.51 -14.60 -0.27
N GLU A 165 7.27 -15.52 0.32
CA GLU A 165 8.18 -15.16 1.40
C GLU A 165 9.31 -14.25 0.88
N PRO A 166 9.70 -13.19 1.62
CA PRO A 166 10.82 -12.34 1.21
C PRO A 166 12.16 -13.07 1.13
N GLN A 167 12.30 -14.18 1.87
CA GLN A 167 13.47 -15.06 1.86
C GLN A 167 13.03 -16.43 1.34
N GLN A 168 13.62 -16.85 0.22
CA GLN A 168 13.33 -18.15 -0.39
C GLN A 168 14.42 -19.15 0.01
N LYS A 169 14.05 -20.31 0.57
CA LYS A 169 15.03 -21.32 1.00
C LYS A 169 15.86 -21.85 -0.16
N SER A 170 15.26 -21.94 -1.35
CA SER A 170 15.90 -22.38 -2.60
C SER A 170 17.09 -21.52 -3.00
N ASP A 171 17.14 -20.25 -2.61
CA ASP A 171 18.26 -19.37 -2.93
C ASP A 171 19.54 -19.70 -2.13
N PHE A 172 19.40 -20.46 -1.03
CA PHE A 172 20.50 -20.87 -0.16
C PHE A 172 21.00 -22.29 -0.46
N VAL A 173 20.41 -22.98 -1.43
CA VAL A 173 20.89 -24.29 -1.86
C VAL A 173 22.21 -24.09 -2.59
N ILE A 174 23.31 -24.41 -1.90
CA ILE A 174 24.64 -24.47 -2.51
C ILE A 174 24.56 -25.53 -3.61
N PRO A 175 24.87 -25.21 -4.88
CA PRO A 175 24.94 -26.22 -5.91
C PRO A 175 25.94 -27.29 -5.45
N THR A 176 25.46 -28.52 -5.28
CA THR A 176 26.33 -29.67 -5.02
C THR A 176 27.35 -29.71 -6.14
N SER A 177 28.62 -29.47 -5.78
CA SER A 177 29.72 -29.47 -6.73
C SER A 177 29.67 -30.76 -7.55
N PRO A 178 29.70 -30.70 -8.89
CA PRO A 178 29.77 -31.91 -9.72
C PRO A 178 31.05 -32.74 -9.45
N PHE A 179 31.99 -32.22 -8.66
CA PHE A 179 33.22 -32.90 -8.25
C PHE A 179 33.12 -33.66 -6.92
N SER A 180 31.97 -33.70 -6.24
CA SER A 180 31.83 -34.46 -4.99
C SER A 180 31.57 -35.97 -5.18
N MET A 181 31.78 -36.50 -6.38
CA MET A 181 31.66 -37.94 -6.70
C MET A 181 32.91 -38.53 -7.37
N PHE A 182 34.08 -37.91 -7.17
CA PHE A 182 35.38 -38.48 -7.58
C PHE A 182 36.31 -38.65 -6.38
#